data_AF-A0A9W6LFN8-F1
#
_entry.id   AF-A0A9W6LFN8-F1
#
_cell.length_a   1.000
_cell.length_b   1.000
_cell.length_c   1.000
_cell.angle_alpha   90.00
_cell.angle_beta   90.00
_cell.angle_gamma   90.00
#
_symmetry.space_group_name_H-M   'P 1'
#
loop_
_entity.id
_entity.type
_entity.pdbx_description
1 polymer ?
#
loop_
_entity_poly.entity_id
_entity_poly.type
_entity_poly.pdbx_seq_one_letter_code
_entity_poly.pdbx_strand_id
1 'polypeptide(L)'
;MRTGSPSFKPPRPGWELIRIGEPHPADGGGVLNLRVGHCGGATDKTPAQAAVNVSERRKAGDPIAVWSDLRSSLVPVVLVDGTPTATGWGRIEVPLPVGRHLIEVQSQHSRTWRAFDIEAGKTTKLDYIGMLGEAHRAYGEAEVRWNLRGLHGHTVGPRGRLNYFQYLPANAKERRSFLAFMASLLVAATLAGTLAFAGLPIDVVMSVASAIWLGALAVWGFRVLWTHRRYNRLAPEAPLDTRPFTRGAVAPLVLDADGDLPELGPGSAAVLLDARFLKGDLASDELALQLPEGQARIDGRQAKAFNAVGEVVPIRHRYAVPPPEVLLDGVALGAFWTRMWLEVPPGTHRLEVRTPAAPLPVEGKAHRPHTAAAQINVEAGEVARIDLAVTVTAVPDPLRPVLHLWHCRIDRLGPAAAHEPPAAPRADVRGGLRRAVTGRFWETGDDMPPER
;
A
#
# COMPACT_ATOMS: atom_id res chain seq x y z
N MET A 1 5.49 23.99 3.99
CA MET A 1 4.87 23.18 2.92
C MET A 1 5.79 22.02 2.60
N ARG A 2 5.39 20.78 2.91
CA ARG A 2 6.17 19.58 2.56
C ARG A 2 5.82 19.21 1.11
N THR A 3 6.82 18.85 0.32
CA THR A 3 6.65 18.55 -1.11
C THR A 3 5.95 17.21 -1.30
N GLY A 4 4.99 17.10 -2.22
CA GLY A 4 4.28 15.84 -2.53
C GLY A 4 5.16 14.69 -3.09
N SER A 5 6.48 14.85 -3.15
CA SER A 5 7.45 13.80 -3.48
C SER A 5 7.52 12.77 -2.35
N PRO A 6 7.68 11.47 -2.67
CA PRO A 6 7.96 10.48 -1.64
C PRO A 6 9.16 10.95 -0.83
N SER A 7 8.91 11.17 0.46
CA SER A 7 9.95 11.53 1.40
C SER A 7 10.55 10.23 1.90
N PHE A 8 11.81 9.99 1.53
CA PHE A 8 12.63 8.92 2.09
C PHE A 8 13.42 9.41 3.31
N LYS A 9 12.90 10.44 3.99
CA LYS A 9 13.39 10.90 5.28
C LYS A 9 12.37 10.51 6.34
N PRO A 10 12.81 10.19 7.56
CA PRO A 10 11.90 9.95 8.66
C PRO A 10 10.99 11.18 8.87
N PRO A 11 9.68 10.99 9.09
CA PRO A 11 8.76 12.11 9.28
C PRO A 11 9.01 12.89 10.58
N ARG A 12 9.62 12.22 11.58
CA ARG A 12 9.94 12.67 12.94
C ARG A 12 11.12 11.85 13.51
N PRO A 13 11.87 12.37 14.51
CA PRO A 13 12.92 11.63 15.21
C PRO A 13 12.38 10.39 15.93
N GLY A 14 13.06 9.25 15.81
CA GLY A 14 12.65 7.96 16.39
C GLY A 14 11.84 7.06 15.44
N TRP A 15 11.53 7.55 14.23
CA TRP A 15 10.85 6.78 13.17
C TRP A 15 11.78 6.43 12.00
N GLU A 16 13.10 6.53 12.23
CA GLU A 16 14.11 6.13 11.26
C GLU A 16 13.98 4.66 10.90
N LEU A 17 14.31 4.34 9.65
CA LEU A 17 14.48 2.96 9.22
C LEU A 17 15.67 2.35 9.96
N ILE A 18 15.39 1.41 10.86
CA ILE A 18 16.38 0.67 11.63
C ILE A 18 16.37 -0.80 11.21
N ARG A 19 17.50 -1.48 11.39
CA ARG A 19 17.59 -2.93 11.24
C ARG A 19 16.96 -3.60 12.45
N ILE A 20 16.27 -4.71 12.22
CA ILE A 20 15.74 -5.60 13.26
C ILE A 20 16.15 -7.03 12.94
N GLY A 21 16.25 -7.88 13.96
CA GLY A 21 16.72 -9.26 13.81
C GLY A 21 18.23 -9.37 13.62
N GLU A 22 18.68 -10.62 13.45
CA GLU A 22 20.08 -10.91 13.16
C GLU A 22 20.43 -10.50 11.72
N PRO A 23 21.66 -10.02 11.47
CA PRO A 23 22.13 -9.78 10.12
C PRO A 23 22.11 -11.08 9.30
N HIS A 24 21.69 -10.98 8.03
CA HIS A 24 21.86 -12.09 7.10
C HIS A 24 23.34 -12.37 6.88
N PRO A 25 23.80 -13.63 6.91
CA PRO A 25 25.18 -13.97 6.58
C PRO A 25 25.45 -13.59 5.12
N ALA A 26 26.37 -12.68 4.88
CA ALA A 26 26.56 -12.06 3.56
C ALA A 26 28.03 -12.09 3.09
N ASP A 27 28.80 -13.10 3.51
CA ASP A 27 30.19 -13.25 3.07
C ASP A 27 30.23 -13.46 1.55
N GLY A 28 30.79 -12.49 0.83
CA GLY A 28 30.77 -12.46 -0.65
C GLY A 28 29.42 -12.09 -1.27
N GLY A 29 28.48 -11.58 -0.48
CA GLY A 29 27.13 -11.19 -0.89
C GLY A 29 27.04 -9.85 -1.63
N GLY A 30 25.80 -9.41 -1.87
CA GLY A 30 25.47 -8.08 -2.39
C GLY A 30 24.82 -7.19 -1.34
N VAL A 31 24.39 -6.00 -1.74
CA VAL A 31 23.72 -5.02 -0.86
C VAL A 31 22.36 -4.64 -1.43
N LEU A 32 21.30 -4.83 -0.65
CA LEU A 32 20.00 -4.23 -0.90
C LEU A 32 19.97 -2.81 -0.31
N ASN A 33 19.95 -1.81 -1.17
CA ASN A 33 19.68 -0.41 -0.83
C ASN A 33 18.17 -0.20 -0.70
N LEU A 34 17.68 -0.41 0.52
CA LEU A 34 16.28 -0.32 0.89
C LEU A 34 15.92 1.13 1.23
N ARG A 35 14.91 1.66 0.54
CA ARG A 35 14.39 3.01 0.74
C ARG A 35 12.89 2.94 1.00
N VAL A 36 12.48 3.24 2.23
CA VAL A 36 11.09 3.25 2.67
C VAL A 36 10.64 4.69 2.82
N GLY A 37 9.91 5.17 1.81
CA GLY A 37 9.35 6.50 1.77
C GLY A 37 7.89 6.52 2.18
N HIS A 38 7.42 7.69 2.57
CA HIS A 38 6.00 7.94 2.77
C HIS A 38 5.55 9.10 1.89
N CYS A 39 4.28 9.09 1.51
CA CYS A 39 3.63 10.22 0.89
C CYS A 39 2.72 10.89 1.92
N GLY A 40 3.18 12.06 2.39
CA GLY A 40 2.43 12.89 3.32
C GLY A 40 1.49 13.82 2.55
N GLY A 41 0.21 13.68 2.80
CA GLY A 41 -0.81 14.67 2.47
C GLY A 41 -1.98 14.43 3.39
N ALA A 42 -1.87 14.88 4.65
CA ALA A 42 -3.08 15.07 5.45
C ALA A 42 -3.97 15.97 4.60
N THR A 43 -5.17 15.49 4.27
CA THR A 43 -6.15 16.35 3.61
C THR A 43 -6.37 17.57 4.49
N ASP A 44 -6.20 18.77 3.93
CA ASP A 44 -6.81 19.99 4.44
C ASP A 44 -8.34 19.85 4.27
N LYS A 45 -8.96 18.91 4.99
CA LYS A 45 -10.42 18.92 5.14
C LYS A 45 -10.72 20.22 5.87
N THR A 46 -11.63 21.02 5.31
CA THR A 46 -12.15 22.15 6.09
C THR A 46 -12.84 21.60 7.34
N PRO A 47 -12.90 22.36 8.45
CA PRO A 47 -13.61 21.92 9.65
C PRO A 47 -15.05 21.46 9.36
N ALA A 48 -15.72 22.09 8.38
CA ALA A 48 -17.06 21.70 7.93
C ALA A 48 -17.09 20.32 7.25
N GLN A 49 -16.14 20.01 6.37
CA GLN A 49 -16.03 18.69 5.71
C GLN A 49 -15.67 17.58 6.71
N ALA A 50 -14.88 17.89 7.73
CA ALA A 50 -14.61 16.96 8.82
C ALA A 50 -15.89 16.70 9.65
N ALA A 51 -16.66 17.74 9.96
CA ALA A 51 -17.88 17.64 10.75
C ALA A 51 -18.99 16.84 10.06
N VAL A 52 -19.19 17.02 8.74
CA VAL A 52 -20.19 16.26 7.95
C VAL A 52 -19.86 14.76 7.94
N ASN A 53 -18.61 14.39 7.65
CA ASN A 53 -18.17 13.00 7.65
C ASN A 53 -18.33 12.34 9.03
N VAL A 54 -17.99 13.07 10.10
CA VAL A 54 -18.20 12.62 11.48
C VAL A 54 -19.69 12.40 11.77
N SER A 55 -20.57 13.30 11.33
CA SER A 55 -22.01 13.19 11.53
C SER A 55 -22.61 11.98 10.81
N GLU A 56 -22.25 11.76 9.54
CA GLU A 56 -22.74 10.63 8.73
C GLU A 56 -22.26 9.29 9.29
N ARG A 57 -20.98 9.18 9.65
CA ARG A 57 -20.42 7.94 10.22
C ARG A 57 -20.96 7.65 11.63
N ARG A 58 -21.18 8.67 12.45
CA ARG A 58 -21.85 8.52 13.75
C ARG A 58 -23.28 7.98 13.59
N LYS A 59 -24.01 8.43 12.56
CA LYS A 59 -25.34 7.89 12.23
C LYS A 59 -25.27 6.44 11.75
N ALA A 60 -24.18 6.02 11.12
CA ALA A 60 -23.92 4.64 10.73
C ALA A 60 -23.49 3.72 11.89
N GLY A 61 -23.41 4.24 13.12
CA GLY A 61 -23.00 3.47 14.30
C GLY A 61 -21.49 3.20 14.35
N ASP A 62 -20.68 3.95 13.60
CA ASP A 62 -19.22 3.81 13.59
C ASP A 62 -18.60 4.40 14.89
N PRO A 63 -18.08 3.57 15.81
CA PRO A 63 -17.54 4.03 17.09
C PRO A 63 -16.28 4.91 16.92
N ILE A 64 -15.65 4.91 15.74
CA ILE A 64 -14.44 5.69 15.41
C ILE A 64 -14.75 7.20 15.26
N ALA A 65 -16.03 7.58 15.08
CA ALA A 65 -16.41 8.94 14.69
C ALA A 65 -16.39 9.99 15.82
N VAL A 66 -16.18 9.64 17.09
CA VAL A 66 -16.39 10.63 18.17
C VAL A 66 -15.26 11.68 18.22
N TRP A 67 -14.03 11.37 17.81
CA TRP A 67 -12.94 12.36 17.64
C TRP A 67 -12.01 11.96 16.49
N SER A 68 -12.18 12.59 15.32
CA SER A 68 -11.23 12.57 14.19
C SER A 68 -10.70 11.20 13.75
N ASP A 69 -11.55 10.30 13.26
CA ASP A 69 -11.26 9.20 12.31
C ASP A 69 -9.81 8.67 12.26
N LEU A 70 -9.32 8.23 13.41
CA LEU A 70 -7.94 7.75 13.55
C LEU A 70 -7.87 6.29 13.09
N ARG A 71 -7.76 6.07 11.77
CA ARG A 71 -7.40 4.75 11.23
C ARG A 71 -5.90 4.55 11.23
N SER A 72 -5.43 3.47 11.86
CA SER A 72 -3.99 3.25 12.05
C SER A 72 -3.27 3.23 10.72
N SER A 73 -2.03 3.73 10.70
CA SER A 73 -1.12 3.56 9.57
C SER A 73 0.20 3.09 10.14
N LEU A 74 0.32 1.79 10.35
CA LEU A 74 1.48 1.27 11.04
C LEU A 74 2.73 1.44 10.19
N VAL A 75 3.80 1.83 10.86
CA VAL A 75 5.11 2.00 10.26
C VAL A 75 5.54 0.67 9.62
N PRO A 76 6.11 0.68 8.41
CA PRO A 76 6.39 -0.55 7.69
C PRO A 76 7.42 -1.43 8.38
N VAL A 77 7.23 -2.73 8.26
CA VAL A 77 8.21 -3.78 8.57
C VAL A 77 8.59 -4.45 7.26
N VAL A 78 9.88 -4.53 6.97
CA VAL A 78 10.43 -5.17 5.79
C VAL A 78 10.97 -6.53 6.17
N LEU A 79 10.53 -7.55 5.45
CA LEU A 79 10.95 -8.93 5.59
C LEU A 79 11.80 -9.30 4.38
N VAL A 80 12.84 -10.12 4.62
CA VAL A 80 13.62 -10.80 3.59
C VAL A 80 13.48 -12.28 3.82
N ASP A 81 12.98 -13.01 2.81
CA ASP A 81 12.74 -14.45 2.85
C ASP A 81 11.90 -14.88 4.06
N GLY A 82 10.87 -14.08 4.37
CA GLY A 82 10.00 -14.27 5.55
C GLY A 82 10.59 -13.83 6.89
N THR A 83 11.84 -13.35 6.92
CA THR A 83 12.51 -12.90 8.15
C THR A 83 12.45 -11.37 8.30
N PRO A 84 11.87 -10.82 9.39
CA PRO A 84 11.87 -9.38 9.65
C PRO A 84 13.30 -8.83 9.70
N THR A 85 13.60 -7.83 8.86
CA THR A 85 14.97 -7.33 8.64
C THR A 85 15.09 -5.83 8.91
N ALA A 86 14.07 -5.04 8.61
CA ALA A 86 14.09 -3.60 8.87
C ALA A 86 12.72 -3.06 9.20
N THR A 87 12.66 -1.90 9.86
CA THR A 87 11.41 -1.22 10.14
C THR A 87 11.60 0.28 10.34
N GLY A 88 10.63 1.10 9.94
CA GLY A 88 10.74 2.56 9.98
C GLY A 88 10.59 3.22 8.61
N TRP A 89 10.93 4.51 8.57
CA TRP A 89 10.95 5.33 7.36
C TRP A 89 12.35 5.85 7.11
N GLY A 90 12.83 5.80 5.88
CA GLY A 90 14.17 6.27 5.55
C GLY A 90 14.88 5.43 4.50
N ARG A 91 16.18 5.28 4.70
CA ARG A 91 17.07 4.47 3.87
C ARG A 91 17.98 3.64 4.77
N ILE A 92 18.20 2.39 4.39
CA ILE A 92 19.18 1.51 5.00
C ILE A 92 19.80 0.60 3.94
N GLU A 93 21.00 0.14 4.21
CA GLU A 93 21.67 -0.89 3.39
C GLU A 93 21.61 -2.22 4.14
N VAL A 94 21.13 -3.23 3.44
CA VAL A 94 20.94 -4.59 3.96
C VAL A 94 21.85 -5.52 3.16
N PRO A 95 22.96 -5.99 3.73
CA PRO A 95 23.76 -7.05 3.14
C PRO A 95 22.92 -8.32 3.01
N LEU A 96 22.99 -8.97 1.86
CA LEU A 96 22.28 -10.21 1.59
C LEU A 96 23.21 -11.20 0.86
N PRO A 97 23.02 -12.52 1.05
CA PRO A 97 23.66 -13.53 0.22
C PRO A 97 23.45 -13.28 -1.27
N VAL A 98 24.30 -13.87 -2.11
CA VAL A 98 24.02 -13.93 -3.55
C VAL A 98 22.84 -14.86 -3.77
N GLY A 99 21.88 -14.43 -4.59
CA GLY A 99 20.71 -15.24 -4.92
C GLY A 99 19.45 -14.41 -5.14
N ARG A 100 18.35 -15.12 -5.36
CA ARG A 100 17.03 -14.52 -5.55
C ARG A 100 16.29 -14.53 -4.21
N HIS A 101 15.91 -13.36 -3.73
CA HIS A 101 15.30 -13.15 -2.41
C HIS A 101 13.87 -12.62 -2.52
N LEU A 102 12.99 -13.06 -1.63
CA LEU A 102 11.66 -12.51 -1.46
C LEU A 102 11.74 -11.31 -0.51
N ILE A 103 11.42 -10.10 -1.00
CA ILE A 103 11.32 -8.92 -0.15
C ILE A 103 9.85 -8.58 0.04
N GLU A 104 9.35 -8.65 1.27
CA GLU A 104 7.99 -8.25 1.64
C GLU A 104 8.03 -6.99 2.50
N VAL A 105 7.08 -6.08 2.28
CA VAL A 105 6.89 -4.89 3.11
C VAL A 105 5.49 -4.92 3.69
N GLN A 106 5.43 -5.23 4.98
CA GLN A 106 4.21 -5.27 5.76
C GLN A 106 3.93 -3.91 6.38
N SER A 107 2.70 -3.43 6.23
CA SER A 107 2.27 -2.18 6.84
C SER A 107 0.81 -2.28 7.27
N GLN A 108 -0.14 -1.65 6.58
CA GLN A 108 -1.58 -1.88 6.76
C GLN A 108 -2.08 -3.14 6.06
N HIS A 109 -1.28 -3.70 5.15
CA HIS A 109 -1.57 -4.93 4.45
C HIS A 109 -0.27 -5.63 4.05
N SER A 110 -0.38 -6.84 3.51
CA SER A 110 0.76 -7.64 3.01
C SER A 110 1.01 -7.59 1.50
N ARG A 111 0.18 -6.87 0.73
CA ARG A 111 0.23 -6.89 -0.75
C ARG A 111 1.48 -6.26 -1.39
N THR A 112 2.48 -5.92 -0.61
CA THR A 112 3.71 -5.33 -1.11
C THR A 112 4.84 -6.32 -0.93
N TRP A 113 5.18 -7.03 -1.99
CA TRP A 113 6.29 -7.98 -1.96
C TRP A 113 6.90 -8.08 -3.35
N ARG A 114 8.18 -8.43 -3.48
CA ARG A 114 8.82 -8.59 -4.79
C ARG A 114 10.04 -9.49 -4.69
N ALA A 115 10.30 -10.29 -5.70
CA ALA A 115 11.53 -11.04 -5.84
C ALA A 115 12.67 -10.14 -6.37
N PHE A 116 13.86 -10.24 -5.79
CA PHE A 116 15.04 -9.50 -6.24
C PHE A 116 16.24 -10.43 -6.38
N ASP A 117 16.97 -10.27 -7.47
CA ASP A 117 18.29 -10.88 -7.63
C ASP A 117 19.35 -10.00 -6.95
N ILE A 118 20.09 -10.61 -6.03
CA ILE A 118 21.24 -10.02 -5.33
C ILE A 118 22.50 -10.61 -5.94
N GLU A 119 23.33 -9.76 -6.51
CA GLU A 119 24.59 -10.13 -7.13
C GLU A 119 25.78 -9.75 -6.24
N ALA A 120 26.84 -10.56 -6.28
CA ALA A 120 28.05 -10.35 -5.50
C ALA A 120 28.64 -8.95 -5.73
N GLY A 121 28.90 -8.22 -4.64
CA GLY A 121 29.51 -6.89 -4.69
C GLY A 121 28.67 -5.79 -5.35
N LYS A 122 27.42 -6.07 -5.78
CA LYS A 122 26.54 -5.08 -6.38
C LYS A 122 25.52 -4.54 -5.39
N THR A 123 25.06 -3.32 -5.64
CA THR A 123 23.94 -2.72 -4.91
C THR A 123 22.65 -2.82 -5.73
N THR A 124 21.71 -3.64 -5.24
CA THR A 124 20.34 -3.71 -5.76
C THR A 124 19.47 -2.69 -5.01
N LYS A 125 18.56 -2.01 -5.70
CA LYS A 125 17.79 -0.91 -5.11
C LYS A 125 16.29 -1.23 -5.02
N LEU A 126 15.70 -1.01 -3.85
CA LEU A 126 14.26 -1.11 -3.61
C LEU A 126 13.72 0.21 -3.03
N ASP A 127 12.78 0.84 -3.74
CA ASP A 127 12.09 2.05 -3.29
C ASP A 127 10.65 1.75 -2.85
N TYR A 128 10.39 1.34 -1.60
CA TYR A 128 9.02 1.21 -1.10
C TYR A 128 8.46 2.59 -0.77
N ILE A 129 7.21 2.84 -1.13
CA ILE A 129 6.53 4.08 -0.80
C ILE A 129 5.15 3.71 -0.26
N GLY A 130 4.95 4.00 1.03
CA GLY A 130 3.69 3.74 1.72
C GLY A 130 2.72 4.92 1.60
N MET A 131 1.44 4.62 1.46
CA MET A 131 0.36 5.57 1.71
C MET A 131 0.03 5.57 3.21
N LEU A 132 -0.59 6.66 3.70
CA LEU A 132 -1.00 6.78 5.09
C LEU A 132 -2.54 6.76 5.19
N GLY A 133 -3.07 6.23 6.29
CA GLY A 133 -4.50 6.19 6.62
C GLY A 133 -5.35 5.33 5.67
N GLU A 134 -6.61 5.73 5.50
CA GLU A 134 -7.64 5.02 4.72
C GLU A 134 -7.23 4.76 3.25
N ALA A 135 -6.46 5.68 2.65
CA ALA A 135 -5.96 5.52 1.28
C ALA A 135 -5.06 4.27 1.13
N HIS A 136 -4.30 3.94 2.16
CA HIS A 136 -3.46 2.74 2.19
C HIS A 136 -4.29 1.46 2.28
N ARG A 137 -5.33 1.48 3.10
CA ARG A 137 -6.23 0.34 3.29
C ARG A 137 -7.06 0.05 2.03
N ALA A 138 -7.65 1.07 1.41
CA ALA A 138 -8.42 0.94 0.18
C ALA A 138 -7.62 0.27 -0.95
N TYR A 139 -6.31 0.51 -0.97
CA TYR A 139 -5.40 -0.14 -1.90
C TYR A 139 -5.19 -1.64 -1.59
N GLY A 140 -5.15 -2.02 -0.31
CA GLY A 140 -5.16 -3.43 0.12
C GLY A 140 -6.46 -4.17 -0.24
N GLU A 141 -7.59 -3.46 -0.23
CA GLU A 141 -8.93 -4.01 -0.50
C GLU A 141 -9.26 -4.15 -2.00
N ALA A 142 -8.47 -3.52 -2.89
CA ALA A 142 -8.71 -3.39 -4.34
C ALA A 142 -9.87 -2.46 -4.73
N GLU A 143 -10.48 -1.78 -3.75
CA GLU A 143 -11.65 -0.91 -3.96
C GLU A 143 -11.24 0.57 -3.84
N VAL A 144 -10.57 1.11 -4.84
CA VAL A 144 -10.32 2.57 -4.90
C VAL A 144 -11.59 3.26 -5.41
N ARG A 145 -12.57 3.47 -4.53
CA ARG A 145 -13.79 4.23 -4.84
C ARG A 145 -13.45 5.71 -5.04
N TRP A 146 -13.41 6.13 -6.31
CA TRP A 146 -13.79 7.45 -6.85
C TRP A 146 -13.28 8.76 -6.23
N ASN A 147 -12.28 8.79 -5.36
CA ASN A 147 -11.67 10.05 -4.92
C ASN A 147 -10.17 10.15 -5.23
N LEU A 148 -9.87 10.55 -6.47
CA LEU A 148 -8.52 10.87 -6.93
C LEU A 148 -7.81 11.96 -6.10
N ARG A 149 -8.54 12.75 -5.29
CA ARG A 149 -7.94 13.74 -4.38
C ARG A 149 -7.17 13.11 -3.22
N GLY A 150 -7.42 11.83 -2.91
CA GLY A 150 -6.77 11.07 -1.84
C GLY A 150 -5.56 10.25 -2.28
N LEU A 151 -5.31 10.14 -3.59
CA LEU A 151 -4.15 9.41 -4.11
C LEU A 151 -2.89 10.27 -3.93
N HIS A 152 -2.24 10.10 -2.79
CA HIS A 152 -0.92 10.62 -2.52
C HIS A 152 0.06 9.47 -2.44
N GLY A 153 0.78 9.23 -3.53
CA GLY A 153 2.03 8.51 -3.49
C GLY A 153 2.33 7.67 -4.71
N HIS A 154 3.44 6.96 -4.62
CA HIS A 154 3.81 5.88 -5.53
C HIS A 154 3.74 4.62 -4.68
N THR A 155 3.42 3.46 -5.22
CA THR A 155 3.63 2.19 -4.51
C THR A 155 4.56 1.38 -5.39
N VAL A 156 5.76 1.09 -4.90
CA VAL A 156 6.56 0.00 -5.49
C VAL A 156 6.17 -1.24 -4.71
N GLY A 157 5.05 -1.81 -5.14
CA GLY A 157 4.58 -3.17 -4.86
C GLY A 157 3.97 -3.69 -6.16
N PRO A 158 3.89 -5.01 -6.37
CA PRO A 158 3.54 -5.62 -7.65
C PRO A 158 2.12 -5.27 -8.09
N ARG A 159 1.24 -4.87 -7.17
CA ARG A 159 -0.13 -4.37 -7.48
C ARG A 159 -0.24 -2.84 -7.60
N GLY A 160 0.89 -2.12 -7.65
CA GLY A 160 1.02 -0.67 -7.36
C GLY A 160 1.29 0.25 -8.51
N ARG A 161 1.10 -0.26 -9.72
CA ARG A 161 1.21 0.55 -10.90
C ARG A 161 0.02 1.50 -10.95
N LEU A 162 0.21 2.73 -10.47
CA LEU A 162 -0.75 3.79 -10.76
C LEU A 162 -0.82 3.97 -12.28
N ASN A 163 -2.00 4.05 -12.88
CA ASN A 163 -2.09 4.44 -14.29
C ASN A 163 -1.64 5.90 -14.46
N TYR A 164 -1.31 6.33 -15.68
CA TYR A 164 -0.81 7.68 -15.95
C TYR A 164 -1.74 8.77 -15.36
N PHE A 165 -3.05 8.57 -15.43
CA PHE A 165 -4.03 9.53 -14.92
C PHE A 165 -4.15 9.55 -13.39
N GLN A 166 -3.75 8.50 -12.70
CA GLN A 166 -3.58 8.51 -11.25
C GLN A 166 -2.29 9.22 -10.83
N TYR A 167 -1.26 9.24 -11.69
CA TYR A 167 -0.05 10.05 -11.46
C TYR A 167 -0.31 11.55 -11.61
N LEU A 168 -1.25 11.99 -12.44
CA LEU A 168 -1.59 13.41 -12.64
C LEU A 168 -1.98 14.13 -11.32
N PRO A 169 -3.03 13.72 -10.58
CA PRO A 169 -3.42 14.37 -9.32
C PRO A 169 -2.35 14.19 -8.23
N ALA A 170 -1.67 13.03 -8.18
CA ALA A 170 -0.55 12.78 -7.27
C ALA A 170 0.67 13.70 -7.54
N ASN A 171 0.81 14.21 -8.76
CA ASN A 171 1.85 15.17 -9.15
C ASN A 171 1.34 16.63 -9.28
N ALA A 172 0.05 16.88 -9.08
CA ALA A 172 -0.53 18.22 -9.06
C ALA A 172 -0.40 18.83 -7.64
N LYS A 173 -0.85 18.11 -6.62
CA LYS A 173 -0.87 18.68 -5.26
C LYS A 173 0.54 18.83 -4.67
N GLU A 174 0.87 20.03 -4.19
CA GLU A 174 2.10 20.35 -3.44
C GLU A 174 3.44 20.03 -4.15
N ARG A 175 3.43 19.89 -5.48
CA ARG A 175 4.66 19.71 -6.27
C ARG A 175 5.13 21.04 -6.84
N ARG A 176 6.43 21.30 -6.71
CA ARG A 176 7.09 22.46 -7.37
C ARG A 176 6.84 22.49 -8.87
N SER A 177 6.78 21.34 -9.54
CA SER A 177 6.48 21.26 -10.97
C SER A 177 5.07 21.73 -11.31
N PHE A 178 4.08 21.42 -10.47
CA PHE A 178 2.72 21.92 -10.66
C PHE A 178 2.59 23.39 -10.26
N LEU A 179 3.26 23.82 -9.18
CA LEU A 179 3.32 25.24 -8.83
C LEU A 179 3.99 26.07 -9.94
N ALA A 180 5.05 25.55 -10.57
CA ALA A 180 5.66 26.18 -11.74
C ALA A 180 4.70 26.24 -12.93
N PHE A 181 3.91 25.17 -13.17
CA PHE A 181 2.84 25.20 -14.17
C PHE A 181 1.78 26.27 -13.86
N MET A 182 1.28 26.34 -12.62
CA MET A 182 0.31 27.35 -12.18
C MET A 182 0.88 28.78 -12.25
N ALA A 183 2.14 28.98 -11.87
CA ALA A 183 2.82 30.26 -12.02
C ALA A 183 2.95 30.64 -13.50
N SER A 184 3.19 29.69 -14.39
CA SER A 184 3.26 29.93 -15.83
C SER A 184 1.89 30.33 -16.40
N LEU A 185 0.80 29.77 -15.89
CA LEU A 185 -0.56 30.22 -16.22
C LEU A 185 -0.81 31.67 -15.80
N LEU A 186 -0.39 32.04 -14.58
CA LEU A 186 -0.50 33.42 -14.11
C LEU A 186 0.36 34.38 -14.97
N VAL A 187 1.59 34.00 -15.30
CA VAL A 187 2.46 34.77 -16.19
C VAL A 187 1.83 34.94 -17.57
N ALA A 188 1.27 33.86 -18.15
CA ALA A 188 0.59 33.93 -19.43
C ALA A 188 -0.62 34.89 -19.41
N ALA A 189 -1.43 34.86 -18.35
CA ALA A 189 -2.56 35.76 -18.18
C ALA A 189 -2.15 37.23 -18.00
N THR A 190 -1.15 37.50 -17.15
CA THR A 190 -0.62 38.86 -16.94
C THR A 190 0.01 39.41 -18.21
N LEU A 191 0.81 38.59 -18.91
CA LEU A 191 1.41 38.98 -20.17
C LEU A 191 0.34 39.27 -21.24
N ALA A 192 -0.70 38.42 -21.33
CA ALA A 192 -1.81 38.65 -22.25
C ALA A 192 -2.49 40.01 -21.98
N GLY A 193 -2.77 40.32 -20.71
CA GLY A 193 -3.36 41.60 -20.30
C GLY A 193 -2.46 42.81 -20.65
N THR A 194 -1.16 42.71 -20.39
CA THR A 194 -0.19 43.77 -20.72
C THR A 194 -0.05 43.99 -22.22
N LEU A 195 0.04 42.92 -23.01
CA LEU A 195 0.15 43.00 -24.47
C LEU A 195 -1.13 43.58 -25.09
N ALA A 196 -2.30 43.18 -24.58
CA ALA A 196 -3.59 43.75 -25.00
C ALA A 196 -3.68 45.24 -24.63
N PHE A 197 -3.26 45.64 -23.43
CA PHE A 197 -3.21 47.04 -23.01
C PHE A 197 -2.26 47.87 -23.87
N ALA A 198 -1.17 47.27 -24.35
CA ALA A 198 -0.23 47.89 -25.29
C ALA A 198 -0.76 47.98 -26.74
N GLY A 199 -1.99 47.53 -27.01
CA GLY A 199 -2.64 47.64 -28.32
C GLY A 199 -2.23 46.58 -29.34
N LEU A 200 -1.63 45.47 -28.90
CA LEU A 200 -1.26 44.39 -29.82
C LEU A 200 -2.51 43.65 -30.35
N PRO A 201 -2.46 43.15 -31.61
CA PRO A 201 -3.53 42.32 -32.17
C PRO A 201 -3.83 41.08 -31.33
N ILE A 202 -5.11 40.72 -31.20
CA ILE A 202 -5.57 39.65 -30.33
C ILE A 202 -4.97 38.28 -30.68
N ASP A 203 -4.74 38.01 -31.96
CA ASP A 203 -4.09 36.80 -32.45
C ASP A 203 -2.64 36.68 -31.96
N VAL A 204 -1.90 37.79 -31.92
CA VAL A 204 -0.54 37.85 -31.36
C VAL A 204 -0.57 37.62 -29.85
N VAL A 205 -1.47 38.32 -29.14
CA VAL A 205 -1.66 38.19 -27.69
C VAL A 205 -1.96 36.73 -27.32
N MET A 206 -2.95 36.14 -28.00
CA MET A 206 -3.39 34.77 -27.74
C MET A 206 -2.33 33.73 -28.12
N SER A 207 -1.56 33.95 -29.20
CA SER A 207 -0.47 33.05 -29.59
C SER A 207 0.65 33.01 -28.56
N VAL A 208 1.09 34.17 -28.08
CA VAL A 208 2.16 34.27 -27.05
C VAL A 208 1.70 33.66 -25.73
N ALA A 209 0.51 34.04 -25.26
CA ALA A 209 -0.06 33.47 -24.04
C ALA A 209 -0.22 31.94 -24.17
N SER A 210 -0.65 31.48 -25.35
CA SER A 210 -0.83 30.05 -25.63
C SER A 210 0.45 29.25 -25.62
N ALA A 211 1.52 29.78 -26.24
CA ALA A 211 2.82 29.15 -26.24
C ALA A 211 3.37 28.94 -24.82
N ILE A 212 3.17 29.92 -23.92
CA ILE A 212 3.64 29.84 -22.53
C ILE A 212 2.91 28.72 -21.77
N TRP A 213 1.57 28.71 -21.79
CA TRP A 213 0.83 27.71 -21.01
C TRP A 213 0.96 26.31 -21.60
N LEU A 214 0.98 26.17 -22.93
CA LEU A 214 1.21 24.88 -23.61
C LEU A 214 2.62 24.34 -23.31
N GLY A 215 3.64 25.20 -23.33
CA GLY A 215 5.01 24.82 -22.96
C GLY A 215 5.10 24.34 -21.51
N ALA A 216 4.49 25.07 -20.57
CA ALA A 216 4.46 24.68 -19.17
C ALA A 216 3.67 23.37 -18.94
N LEU A 217 2.54 23.20 -19.64
CA LEU A 217 1.75 21.96 -19.62
C LEU A 217 2.55 20.77 -20.16
N ALA A 218 3.29 20.95 -21.26
CA ALA A 218 4.14 19.92 -21.84
C ALA A 218 5.27 19.51 -20.89
N VAL A 219 5.93 20.46 -20.23
CA VAL A 219 6.98 20.18 -19.24
C VAL A 219 6.41 19.42 -18.04
N TRP A 220 5.26 19.85 -17.51
CA TRP A 220 4.61 19.16 -16.40
C TRP A 220 4.13 17.75 -16.81
N GLY A 221 3.46 17.62 -17.96
CA GLY A 221 3.00 16.34 -18.52
C GLY A 221 4.17 15.38 -18.77
N PHE A 222 5.28 15.85 -19.33
CA PHE A 222 6.51 15.08 -19.50
C PHE A 222 7.07 14.60 -18.14
N ARG A 223 7.08 15.46 -17.12
CA ARG A 223 7.54 15.09 -15.78
C ARG A 223 6.65 14.01 -15.15
N VAL A 224 5.34 14.08 -15.34
CA VAL A 224 4.38 13.05 -14.91
C VAL A 224 4.63 11.75 -15.66
N LEU A 225 4.75 11.81 -16.99
CA LEU A 225 5.02 10.65 -17.84
C LEU A 225 6.35 9.98 -17.47
N TRP A 226 7.40 10.77 -17.22
CA TRP A 226 8.69 10.28 -16.75
C TRP A 226 8.56 9.55 -15.41
N THR A 227 7.79 10.11 -14.48
CA THR A 227 7.53 9.47 -13.17
C THR A 227 6.79 8.16 -13.34
N HIS A 228 5.71 8.17 -14.11
CA HIS A 228 4.91 6.99 -14.45
C HIS A 228 5.79 5.91 -15.06
N ARG A 229 6.57 6.24 -16.10
CA ARG A 229 7.50 5.30 -16.72
C ARG A 229 8.56 4.82 -15.73
N ARG A 230 9.17 5.69 -14.93
CA ARG A 230 10.21 5.32 -13.98
C ARG A 230 9.74 4.27 -12.96
N TYR A 231 8.52 4.39 -12.47
CA TYR A 231 8.00 3.52 -11.41
C TYR A 231 7.17 2.33 -11.92
N ASN A 232 6.70 2.36 -13.18
CA ASN A 232 5.91 1.28 -13.78
C ASN A 232 6.61 0.50 -14.91
N ARG A 233 7.88 0.80 -15.22
CA ARG A 233 8.64 0.15 -16.31
C ARG A 233 9.01 -1.31 -16.03
N LEU A 234 8.79 -1.79 -14.83
CA LEU A 234 9.27 -3.09 -14.44
C LEU A 234 8.34 -4.17 -15.03
N ALA A 235 8.90 -5.15 -15.75
CA ALA A 235 8.15 -6.35 -16.11
C ALA A 235 7.69 -7.06 -14.81
N PRO A 236 6.62 -7.86 -14.87
CA PRO A 236 6.34 -8.81 -13.81
C PRO A 236 7.57 -9.67 -13.53
N GLU A 237 7.86 -9.92 -12.26
CA GLU A 237 8.98 -10.79 -11.90
C GLU A 237 8.71 -12.25 -12.27
N ALA A 238 9.76 -12.95 -12.70
CA ALA A 238 9.69 -14.39 -12.87
C ALA A 238 9.32 -15.08 -11.54
N PRO A 239 8.62 -16.24 -11.59
CA PRO A 239 8.27 -17.02 -10.41
C PRO A 239 9.47 -17.25 -9.49
N LEU A 240 9.27 -17.06 -8.20
CA LEU A 240 10.28 -17.28 -7.18
C LEU A 240 10.11 -18.67 -6.56
N ASP A 241 11.14 -19.49 -6.65
CA ASP A 241 11.25 -20.74 -5.92
C ASP A 241 11.56 -20.47 -4.43
N THR A 242 10.68 -20.91 -3.54
CA THR A 242 10.80 -20.68 -2.10
C THR A 242 11.49 -21.82 -1.35
N ARG A 243 11.92 -22.89 -2.04
CA ARG A 243 12.66 -24.00 -1.42
C ARG A 243 13.88 -23.56 -0.60
N PRO A 244 14.69 -22.56 -1.01
CA PRO A 244 15.86 -22.14 -0.24
C PRO A 244 15.55 -21.61 1.16
N PHE A 245 14.32 -21.13 1.40
CA PHE A 245 13.93 -20.49 2.66
C PHE A 245 12.64 -21.06 3.27
N THR A 246 12.10 -22.15 2.72
CA THR A 246 11.00 -22.93 3.31
C THR A 246 11.56 -24.15 4.03
N ARG A 247 11.29 -24.29 5.34
CA ARG A 247 11.78 -25.42 6.15
C ARG A 247 10.63 -26.31 6.60
N GLY A 248 10.77 -27.63 6.38
CA GLY A 248 9.84 -28.64 6.91
C GLY A 248 8.43 -28.60 6.32
N ALA A 249 8.24 -27.93 5.18
CA ALA A 249 6.97 -27.76 4.50
C ALA A 249 7.17 -27.81 2.98
N VAL A 250 6.10 -28.06 2.23
CA VAL A 250 6.11 -27.99 0.77
C VAL A 250 6.29 -26.53 0.35
N ALA A 251 7.30 -26.27 -0.46
CA ALA A 251 7.64 -24.92 -0.92
C ALA A 251 6.82 -24.55 -2.17
N PRO A 252 5.90 -23.57 -2.08
CA PRO A 252 5.20 -23.07 -3.26
C PRO A 252 6.10 -22.18 -4.12
N LEU A 253 5.74 -21.96 -5.38
CA LEU A 253 6.27 -20.85 -6.15
C LEU A 253 5.55 -19.56 -5.75
N VAL A 254 6.28 -18.46 -5.56
CA VAL A 254 5.69 -17.14 -5.35
C VAL A 254 5.65 -16.41 -6.70
N LEU A 255 4.45 -16.03 -7.13
CA LEU A 255 4.19 -15.45 -8.46
C LEU A 255 3.91 -13.96 -8.37
N ASP A 256 4.58 -13.13 -9.18
CA ASP A 256 4.28 -11.69 -9.27
C ASP A 256 2.76 -11.48 -9.42
N ALA A 257 2.23 -10.43 -8.81
CA ALA A 257 0.81 -10.15 -8.90
C ALA A 257 0.35 -9.96 -10.34
N ASP A 258 1.21 -9.39 -11.18
CA ASP A 258 1.02 -9.23 -12.62
C ASP A 258 1.70 -10.35 -13.42
N GLY A 259 2.29 -11.34 -12.75
CA GLY A 259 3.04 -12.43 -13.35
C GLY A 259 2.15 -13.50 -13.97
N ASP A 260 2.64 -14.08 -15.07
CA ASP A 260 2.03 -15.23 -15.71
C ASP A 260 2.07 -16.46 -14.80
N LEU A 261 1.11 -17.36 -15.02
CA LEU A 261 1.11 -18.65 -14.34
C LEU A 261 2.20 -19.54 -14.97
N PRO A 262 2.96 -20.29 -14.15
CA PRO A 262 3.82 -21.35 -14.66
C PRO A 262 3.01 -22.33 -15.53
N GLU A 263 3.65 -22.88 -16.56
CA GLU A 263 3.07 -23.96 -17.35
C GLU A 263 2.87 -25.21 -16.48
N LEU A 264 1.73 -25.88 -16.65
CA LEU A 264 1.41 -27.11 -15.92
C LEU A 264 2.14 -28.30 -16.53
N GLY A 265 2.61 -29.21 -15.67
CA GLY A 265 3.03 -30.55 -16.09
C GLY A 265 1.89 -31.32 -16.80
N PRO A 266 2.20 -32.23 -17.74
CA PRO A 266 1.19 -33.05 -18.40
C PRO A 266 0.37 -33.87 -17.39
N GLY A 267 -0.96 -33.71 -17.43
CA GLY A 267 -1.87 -34.40 -16.52
C GLY A 267 -1.93 -33.81 -15.11
N SER A 268 -1.25 -32.69 -14.85
CA SER A 268 -1.27 -32.00 -13.57
C SER A 268 -2.38 -30.94 -13.49
N ALA A 269 -2.69 -30.53 -12.28
CA ALA A 269 -3.51 -29.38 -11.95
C ALA A 269 -2.69 -28.40 -11.08
N ALA A 270 -3.21 -27.21 -10.77
CA ALA A 270 -2.58 -26.35 -9.77
C ALA A 270 -3.57 -25.63 -8.85
N VAL A 271 -3.09 -25.30 -7.67
CA VAL A 271 -3.75 -24.37 -6.74
C VAL A 271 -2.96 -23.06 -6.71
N LEU A 272 -3.67 -21.96 -6.95
CA LEU A 272 -3.17 -20.61 -6.79
C LEU A 272 -3.83 -19.98 -5.57
N LEU A 273 -3.09 -19.84 -4.48
CA LEU A 273 -3.53 -19.20 -3.24
C LEU A 273 -3.05 -17.75 -3.18
N ASP A 274 -3.97 -16.79 -3.28
CA ASP A 274 -3.69 -15.36 -3.05
C ASP A 274 -3.94 -15.03 -1.58
N ALA A 275 -2.89 -15.14 -0.77
CA ALA A 275 -2.95 -14.90 0.67
C ALA A 275 -2.63 -13.44 1.00
N ARG A 276 -3.51 -12.80 1.75
CA ARG A 276 -3.30 -11.44 2.25
C ARG A 276 -3.80 -11.24 3.65
N PHE A 277 -3.15 -10.34 4.38
CA PHE A 277 -3.77 -9.71 5.53
C PHE A 277 -4.14 -8.25 5.26
N LEU A 278 -5.16 -7.79 5.97
CA LEU A 278 -5.51 -6.40 6.15
C LEU A 278 -5.47 -6.12 7.64
N LYS A 279 -4.89 -5.00 8.05
CA LYS A 279 -5.00 -4.60 9.45
C LYS A 279 -6.38 -3.99 9.70
N GLY A 280 -7.01 -4.45 10.78
CA GLY A 280 -8.29 -3.94 11.23
C GLY A 280 -8.18 -2.49 11.66
N ASP A 281 -9.29 -1.76 11.56
CA ASP A 281 -9.35 -0.43 12.18
C ASP A 281 -9.23 -0.58 13.69
N LEU A 282 -8.42 0.30 14.29
CA LEU A 282 -8.28 0.36 15.73
C LEU A 282 -9.20 1.44 16.29
N ALA A 283 -9.93 1.12 17.35
CA ALA A 283 -10.72 2.08 18.09
C ALA A 283 -9.80 3.04 18.88
N SER A 284 -10.34 4.21 19.25
CA SER A 284 -9.59 5.17 20.08
C SER A 284 -9.16 4.57 21.42
N ASP A 285 -10.00 3.74 22.03
CA ASP A 285 -9.69 3.08 23.30
C ASP A 285 -8.56 2.05 23.15
N GLU A 286 -8.49 1.36 22.01
CA GLU A 286 -7.40 0.43 21.70
C GLU A 286 -6.09 1.18 21.46
N LEU A 287 -6.13 2.29 20.74
CA LEU A 287 -4.96 3.15 20.51
C LEU A 287 -4.49 3.85 21.79
N ALA A 288 -5.41 4.15 22.72
CA ALA A 288 -5.08 4.75 24.01
C ALA A 288 -4.18 3.85 24.87
N LEU A 289 -4.14 2.54 24.60
CA LEU A 289 -3.22 1.61 25.25
C LEU A 289 -1.75 1.91 24.92
N GLN A 290 -1.46 2.68 23.86
CA GLN A 290 -0.12 3.14 23.52
C GLN A 290 0.32 4.40 24.30
N LEU A 291 -0.55 4.96 25.13
CA LEU A 291 -0.29 6.21 25.84
C LEU A 291 0.38 5.95 27.19
N PRO A 292 1.06 6.96 27.77
CA PRO A 292 1.57 6.88 29.13
C PRO A 292 0.48 6.50 30.14
N GLU A 293 0.88 5.79 31.20
CA GLU A 293 -0.02 5.41 32.28
C GLU A 293 -0.78 6.63 32.83
N GLY A 294 -2.10 6.48 33.01
CA GLY A 294 -2.99 7.57 33.44
C GLY A 294 -3.56 8.43 32.31
N GLN A 295 -3.08 8.30 31.06
CA GLN A 295 -3.65 9.01 29.92
C GLN A 295 -4.65 8.13 29.16
N ALA A 296 -5.94 8.32 29.43
CA ALA A 296 -7.02 7.56 28.76
C ALA A 296 -7.42 8.10 27.37
N ARG A 297 -6.83 9.22 26.91
CA ARG A 297 -7.27 9.91 25.69
C ARG A 297 -6.12 10.46 24.88
N ILE A 298 -6.23 10.34 23.56
CA ILE A 298 -5.34 10.93 22.58
C ILE A 298 -5.57 12.46 22.54
N ASP A 299 -4.52 13.25 22.78
CA ASP A 299 -4.58 14.70 22.66
C ASP A 299 -4.45 15.18 21.20
N GLY A 300 -4.63 16.49 20.95
CA GLY A 300 -4.55 17.04 19.59
C GLY A 300 -3.18 16.92 18.92
N ARG A 301 -2.08 16.94 19.69
CA ARG A 301 -0.71 16.76 19.15
C ARG A 301 -0.48 15.31 18.77
N GLN A 302 -0.97 14.38 19.57
CA GLN A 302 -0.92 12.93 19.36
C GLN A 302 -1.80 12.54 18.15
N ALA A 303 -3.02 13.08 18.04
CA ALA A 303 -3.87 12.89 16.87
C ALA A 303 -3.19 13.40 15.58
N LYS A 304 -2.51 14.55 15.64
CA LYS A 304 -1.71 15.07 14.52
C LYS A 304 -0.50 14.17 14.20
N ALA A 305 0.10 13.52 15.19
CA ALA A 305 1.17 12.54 14.99
C ALA A 305 0.65 11.30 14.25
N PHE A 306 -0.45 10.76 14.76
CA PHE A 306 -1.13 9.62 14.19
C PHE A 306 -1.58 9.90 12.74
N ASN A 307 -2.19 11.05 12.45
CA ASN A 307 -2.57 11.38 11.08
C ASN A 307 -1.37 11.54 10.12
N ALA A 308 -0.19 11.88 10.64
CA ALA A 308 1.00 12.14 9.83
C ALA A 308 1.90 10.92 9.63
N VAL A 309 1.88 9.96 10.56
CA VAL A 309 2.81 8.81 10.58
C VAL A 309 2.07 7.49 10.78
N GLY A 310 0.84 7.56 11.29
CA GLY A 310 -0.08 6.46 11.58
C GLY A 310 0.13 5.77 12.92
N GLU A 311 0.95 6.39 13.78
CA GLU A 311 1.25 5.97 15.14
C GLU A 311 1.37 7.20 16.04
N VAL A 312 1.04 7.03 17.32
CA VAL A 312 1.12 8.12 18.30
C VAL A 312 2.56 8.34 18.77
N VAL A 313 3.27 7.23 19.01
CA VAL A 313 4.65 7.18 19.48
C VAL A 313 5.44 6.15 18.67
N PRO A 314 6.77 6.30 18.55
CA PRO A 314 7.57 5.32 17.82
C PRO A 314 7.71 4.03 18.63
N ILE A 315 7.36 2.92 17.99
CA ILE A 315 7.41 1.58 18.58
C ILE A 315 8.76 0.95 18.22
N ARG A 316 9.53 0.51 19.22
CA ARG A 316 10.90 -0.01 19.01
C ARG A 316 10.95 -1.51 18.70
N HIS A 317 9.99 -2.28 19.21
CA HIS A 317 9.97 -3.74 19.15
C HIS A 317 8.96 -4.24 18.10
N ARG A 318 9.04 -3.67 16.90
CA ARG A 318 8.06 -3.98 15.84
C ARG A 318 8.21 -5.42 15.39
N TYR A 319 7.07 -6.00 15.06
CA TYR A 319 6.96 -7.37 14.58
C TYR A 319 6.33 -7.39 13.19
N ALA A 320 6.70 -8.38 12.40
CA ALA A 320 5.92 -8.76 11.24
C ALA A 320 4.69 -9.56 11.69
N VAL A 321 3.59 -9.43 10.95
CA VAL A 321 2.47 -10.36 10.99
C VAL A 321 2.98 -11.68 10.40
N PRO A 322 3.06 -12.76 11.19
CA PRO A 322 3.51 -14.06 10.67
C PRO A 322 2.54 -14.55 9.58
N PRO A 323 3.00 -15.36 8.60
CA PRO A 323 2.10 -15.98 7.65
C PRO A 323 1.10 -16.91 8.36
N PRO A 324 -0.07 -17.19 7.74
CA PRO A 324 -0.99 -18.17 8.27
C PRO A 324 -0.37 -19.56 8.11
N GLU A 325 -0.79 -20.51 8.95
CA GLU A 325 -0.48 -21.91 8.70
C GLU A 325 -1.45 -22.44 7.66
N VAL A 326 -0.92 -23.07 6.62
CA VAL A 326 -1.71 -23.61 5.51
C VAL A 326 -1.38 -25.09 5.36
N LEU A 327 -2.43 -25.92 5.38
CA LEU A 327 -2.33 -27.34 5.09
C LEU A 327 -3.11 -27.62 3.80
N LEU A 328 -2.51 -28.36 2.87
CA LEU A 328 -3.21 -28.93 1.72
C LEU A 328 -3.18 -30.44 1.85
N ASP A 329 -4.36 -31.05 1.96
CA ASP A 329 -4.53 -32.49 2.21
C ASP A 329 -3.75 -32.97 3.45
N GLY A 330 -3.70 -32.12 4.48
CA GLY A 330 -2.96 -32.37 5.72
C GLY A 330 -1.44 -32.12 5.63
N VAL A 331 -0.91 -31.76 4.46
CA VAL A 331 0.51 -31.45 4.26
C VAL A 331 0.74 -29.95 4.45
N ALA A 332 1.71 -29.59 5.30
CA ALA A 332 2.06 -28.20 5.54
C ALA A 332 2.70 -27.55 4.31
N LEU A 333 2.20 -26.35 3.96
CA LEU A 333 2.77 -25.49 2.93
C LEU A 333 3.60 -24.36 3.56
N GLY A 334 4.71 -24.01 2.91
CA GLY A 334 5.48 -22.79 3.19
C GLY A 334 4.66 -21.56 2.84
N ALA A 335 3.86 -21.08 3.79
CA ALA A 335 2.93 -19.99 3.55
C ALA A 335 3.62 -18.63 3.64
N PHE A 336 3.23 -17.73 2.75
CA PHE A 336 3.63 -16.33 2.72
C PHE A 336 2.39 -15.48 2.47
N TRP A 337 2.43 -14.19 2.81
CA TRP A 337 1.34 -13.27 2.48
C TRP A 337 1.44 -12.75 1.04
N THR A 338 1.54 -13.68 0.10
CA THR A 338 1.78 -13.45 -1.32
C THR A 338 0.85 -14.31 -2.18
N ARG A 339 1.09 -14.30 -3.49
CA ARG A 339 0.42 -15.18 -4.44
C ARG A 339 1.26 -16.44 -4.62
N MET A 340 0.79 -17.54 -4.03
CA MET A 340 1.49 -18.82 -3.98
C MET A 340 0.88 -19.78 -4.98
N TRP A 341 1.71 -20.44 -5.76
CA TRP A 341 1.34 -21.43 -6.75
C TRP A 341 1.92 -22.79 -6.38
N LEU A 342 1.10 -23.82 -6.50
CA LEU A 342 1.46 -25.19 -6.20
C LEU A 342 0.85 -26.11 -7.25
N GLU A 343 1.68 -26.92 -7.89
CA GLU A 343 1.21 -28.03 -8.74
C GLU A 343 0.68 -29.17 -7.87
N VAL A 344 -0.47 -29.73 -8.24
CA VAL A 344 -1.17 -30.79 -7.51
C VAL A 344 -1.71 -31.84 -8.48
N PRO A 345 -1.92 -33.09 -8.04
CA PRO A 345 -2.68 -34.06 -8.83
C PRO A 345 -4.10 -33.56 -9.08
N PRO A 346 -4.75 -33.86 -10.22
CA PRO A 346 -6.18 -33.56 -10.41
C PRO A 346 -7.06 -34.29 -9.38
N GLY A 347 -8.10 -33.63 -8.90
CA GLY A 347 -9.06 -34.21 -7.96
C GLY A 347 -9.61 -33.23 -6.93
N THR A 348 -10.11 -33.79 -5.83
CA THR A 348 -10.62 -33.04 -4.68
C THR A 348 -9.54 -32.90 -3.62
N HIS A 349 -9.20 -31.66 -3.29
CA HIS A 349 -8.26 -31.31 -2.24
C HIS A 349 -8.97 -30.58 -1.09
N ARG A 350 -8.41 -30.73 0.12
CA ARG A 350 -8.84 -30.02 1.31
C ARG A 350 -7.76 -29.00 1.71
N LEU A 351 -8.10 -27.73 1.59
CA LEU A 351 -7.27 -26.61 2.04
C LEU A 351 -7.71 -26.20 3.45
N GLU A 352 -6.82 -26.30 4.43
CA GLU A 352 -7.04 -25.80 5.78
C GLU A 352 -6.13 -24.61 6.05
N VAL A 353 -6.68 -23.59 6.70
CA VAL A 353 -5.95 -22.38 7.05
C VAL A 353 -6.18 -22.09 8.53
N ARG A 354 -5.08 -21.87 9.26
CA ARG A 354 -5.10 -21.38 10.64
C ARG A 354 -4.37 -20.04 10.70
N THR A 355 -5.02 -19.03 11.26
CA THR A 355 -4.40 -17.71 11.43
C THR A 355 -3.17 -17.78 12.35
N PRO A 356 -2.17 -16.90 12.17
CA PRO A 356 -0.99 -16.90 13.02
C PRO A 356 -1.29 -16.61 14.49
N ALA A 357 -0.53 -17.24 15.38
CA ALA A 357 -0.45 -16.85 16.78
C ALA A 357 0.21 -15.46 16.95
N ALA A 358 0.07 -14.88 18.13
CA ALA A 358 0.69 -13.59 18.42
C ALA A 358 2.23 -13.69 18.31
N PRO A 359 2.89 -12.81 17.55
CA PRO A 359 4.35 -12.82 17.40
C PRO A 359 5.10 -12.31 18.64
N LEU A 360 4.38 -11.72 19.59
CA LEU A 360 4.89 -11.22 20.87
C LEU A 360 3.90 -11.63 21.99
N PRO A 361 4.36 -11.67 23.26
CA PRO A 361 3.47 -11.88 24.40
C PRO A 361 2.33 -10.86 24.42
N VAL A 362 1.12 -11.28 24.77
CA VAL A 362 -0.05 -10.41 24.86
C VAL A 362 -0.43 -10.23 26.34
N GLU A 363 -0.42 -8.99 26.84
CA GLU A 363 -0.80 -8.70 28.22
C GLU A 363 -2.33 -8.71 28.43
N GLY A 364 -3.06 -8.38 27.37
CA GLY A 364 -4.51 -8.50 27.32
C GLY A 364 -4.97 -9.93 26.96
N LYS A 365 -6.21 -10.04 26.48
CA LYS A 365 -6.73 -11.32 25.97
C LYS A 365 -6.16 -11.59 24.57
N ALA A 366 -5.23 -12.52 24.46
CA ALA A 366 -4.89 -13.12 23.18
C ALA A 366 -6.12 -13.89 22.65
N HIS A 367 -6.60 -13.54 21.46
CA HIS A 367 -7.61 -14.36 20.81
C HIS A 367 -6.99 -15.66 20.31
N ARG A 368 -7.75 -16.75 20.41
CA ARG A 368 -7.32 -18.04 19.84
C ARG A 368 -7.20 -17.91 18.31
N PRO A 369 -6.24 -18.60 17.68
CA PRO A 369 -6.19 -18.70 16.23
C PRO A 369 -7.52 -19.14 15.64
N HIS A 370 -7.96 -18.46 14.58
CA HIS A 370 -9.12 -18.86 13.78
C HIS A 370 -8.69 -19.89 12.75
N THR A 371 -9.43 -21.00 12.67
CA THR A 371 -9.24 -22.05 11.66
C THR A 371 -10.43 -22.09 10.71
N ALA A 372 -10.17 -22.22 9.41
CA ALA A 372 -11.18 -22.46 8.39
C ALA A 372 -10.67 -23.51 7.39
N ALA A 373 -11.59 -24.17 6.69
CA ALA A 373 -11.25 -25.14 5.65
C ALA A 373 -12.13 -24.93 4.42
N ALA A 374 -11.60 -25.22 3.25
CA ALA A 374 -12.30 -25.22 1.97
C ALA A 374 -11.97 -26.48 1.18
N GLN A 375 -12.96 -27.01 0.46
CA GLN A 375 -12.74 -28.03 -0.55
C GLN A 375 -12.47 -27.38 -1.90
N ILE A 376 -11.48 -27.91 -2.62
CA ILE A 376 -11.05 -27.44 -3.93
C ILE A 376 -11.19 -28.63 -4.87
N ASN A 377 -11.96 -28.49 -5.93
CA ASN A 377 -12.00 -29.47 -7.01
C ASN A 377 -11.26 -28.86 -8.20
N VAL A 378 -10.31 -29.59 -8.76
CA VAL A 378 -9.50 -29.10 -9.89
C VAL A 378 -9.23 -30.24 -10.87
N GLU A 379 -9.49 -30.01 -12.15
CA GLU A 379 -9.27 -30.99 -13.21
C GLU A 379 -7.86 -30.88 -13.82
N ALA A 380 -7.47 -31.87 -14.62
CA ALA A 380 -6.19 -31.86 -15.32
C ALA A 380 -6.12 -30.67 -16.30
N GLY A 381 -5.04 -29.91 -16.24
CA GLY A 381 -4.85 -28.68 -17.02
C GLY A 381 -5.51 -27.44 -16.41
N GLU A 382 -6.18 -27.56 -15.26
CA GLU A 382 -6.84 -26.43 -14.59
C GLU A 382 -6.00 -25.82 -13.46
N VAL A 383 -6.30 -24.55 -13.16
CA VAL A 383 -5.74 -23.84 -12.00
C VAL A 383 -6.87 -23.32 -11.12
N ALA A 384 -7.05 -23.93 -9.95
CA ALA A 384 -7.98 -23.46 -8.94
C ALA A 384 -7.44 -22.20 -8.26
N ARG A 385 -8.14 -21.07 -8.41
CA ARG A 385 -7.76 -19.80 -7.80
C ARG A 385 -8.50 -19.61 -6.49
N ILE A 386 -7.77 -19.40 -5.39
CA ILE A 386 -8.30 -19.29 -4.04
C ILE A 386 -7.88 -17.95 -3.43
N ASP A 387 -8.85 -17.20 -2.94
CA ASP A 387 -8.61 -15.99 -2.15
C ASP A 387 -8.55 -16.35 -0.67
N LEU A 388 -7.46 -15.94 0.01
CA LEU A 388 -7.36 -15.93 1.47
C LEU A 388 -7.18 -14.49 1.95
N ALA A 389 -8.15 -13.98 2.72
CA ALA A 389 -8.06 -12.67 3.36
C ALA A 389 -8.23 -12.81 4.88
N VAL A 390 -7.27 -12.24 5.61
CA VAL A 390 -7.25 -12.23 7.09
C VAL A 390 -7.25 -10.80 7.60
N THR A 391 -8.20 -10.44 8.46
CA THR A 391 -8.14 -9.20 9.24
C THR A 391 -7.27 -9.41 10.48
N VAL A 392 -6.32 -8.49 10.72
CA VAL A 392 -5.39 -8.52 11.85
C VAL A 392 -5.57 -7.25 12.69
N THR A 393 -6.01 -7.39 13.93
CA THR A 393 -6.09 -6.32 14.91
C THR A 393 -4.95 -6.48 15.89
N ALA A 394 -4.06 -5.49 15.97
CA ALA A 394 -2.88 -5.60 16.80
C ALA A 394 -2.43 -4.25 17.36
N VAL A 395 -2.22 -4.19 18.67
CA VAL A 395 -1.82 -2.97 19.39
C VAL A 395 -0.51 -3.25 20.12
N PRO A 396 0.64 -2.77 19.62
CA PRO A 396 1.91 -2.91 20.33
C PRO A 396 1.97 -1.95 21.52
N ASP A 397 2.63 -2.36 22.60
CA ASP A 397 3.10 -1.44 23.62
C ASP A 397 4.15 -0.49 22.99
N PRO A 398 4.36 0.73 23.48
CA PRO A 398 5.38 1.62 22.91
C PRO A 398 6.80 1.35 23.41
N LEU A 399 6.93 0.77 24.61
CA LEU A 399 8.19 0.65 25.35
C LEU A 399 8.66 -0.80 25.49
N ARG A 400 7.75 -1.75 25.71
CA ARG A 400 8.06 -3.15 26.05
C ARG A 400 7.67 -4.08 24.91
N PRO A 401 8.41 -5.18 24.65
CA PRO A 401 8.15 -6.11 23.54
C PRO A 401 6.92 -7.00 23.76
N VAL A 402 5.75 -6.37 23.94
CA VAL A 402 4.46 -7.01 24.23
C VAL A 402 3.35 -6.36 23.40
N LEU A 403 2.23 -7.04 23.26
CA LEU A 403 1.01 -6.53 22.67
C LEU A 403 -0.04 -6.32 23.75
N HIS A 404 -0.79 -5.23 23.64
CA HIS A 404 -2.00 -5.07 24.43
C HIS A 404 -3.17 -5.87 23.83
N LEU A 405 -3.18 -6.03 22.50
CA LEU A 405 -4.21 -6.74 21.76
C LEU A 405 -3.62 -7.49 20.56
N TRP A 406 -4.08 -8.71 20.33
CA TRP A 406 -3.84 -9.50 19.12
C TRP A 406 -5.09 -10.31 18.76
N HIS A 407 -5.60 -10.10 17.56
CA HIS A 407 -6.72 -10.85 17.03
C HIS A 407 -6.61 -10.99 15.51
N CYS A 408 -6.64 -12.22 15.03
CA CYS A 408 -6.68 -12.54 13.61
C CYS A 408 -8.01 -13.22 13.28
N ARG A 409 -8.63 -12.84 12.16
CA ARG A 409 -9.87 -13.43 11.67
C ARG A 409 -9.79 -13.68 10.16
N ILE A 410 -10.07 -14.91 9.74
CA ILE A 410 -10.27 -15.25 8.32
C ILE A 410 -11.60 -14.62 7.88
N ASP A 411 -11.53 -13.65 6.97
CA ASP A 411 -12.70 -13.00 6.38
C ASP A 411 -13.14 -13.68 5.09
N ARG A 412 -12.18 -14.28 4.38
CA ARG A 412 -12.40 -14.99 3.12
C ARG A 412 -11.45 -16.17 3.01
N LEU A 413 -12.01 -17.33 2.68
CA LEU A 413 -11.30 -18.53 2.24
C LEU A 413 -12.21 -19.26 1.25
N GLY A 414 -11.85 -19.25 -0.01
CA GLY A 414 -12.64 -19.93 -1.05
C GLY A 414 -12.22 -19.51 -2.45
N PRO A 415 -12.96 -19.98 -3.48
CA PRO A 415 -12.71 -19.58 -4.86
C PRO A 415 -12.58 -18.08 -4.95
N ALA A 416 -11.51 -17.61 -5.60
CA ALA A 416 -11.41 -16.22 -5.97
C ALA A 416 -12.68 -15.91 -6.75
N ALA A 417 -13.48 -14.95 -6.26
CA ALA A 417 -14.62 -14.49 -7.03
C ALA A 417 -14.10 -14.20 -8.44
N ALA A 418 -14.88 -14.49 -9.47
CA ALA A 418 -14.61 -14.02 -10.83
C ALA A 418 -14.76 -12.48 -10.86
N HIS A 419 -14.01 -11.78 -10.03
CA HIS A 419 -13.63 -10.41 -10.26
C HIS A 419 -12.70 -10.50 -11.45
N GLU A 420 -13.24 -10.15 -12.62
CA GLU A 420 -12.42 -9.40 -13.57
C GLU A 420 -11.59 -8.42 -12.74
N PRO A 421 -10.25 -8.39 -12.91
CA PRO A 421 -9.44 -7.40 -12.21
C PRO A 421 -10.13 -6.06 -12.45
N PRO A 422 -10.62 -5.38 -11.41
CA PRO A 422 -11.46 -4.21 -11.58
C PRO A 422 -10.72 -3.30 -12.52
N ALA A 423 -11.35 -2.97 -13.66
CA ALA A 423 -10.70 -2.18 -14.69
C ALA A 423 -10.02 -1.00 -14.00
N ALA A 424 -8.70 -0.87 -14.16
CA ALA A 424 -7.91 0.09 -13.40
C ALA A 424 -8.65 1.43 -13.40
N PRO A 425 -8.99 2.00 -12.22
CA PRO A 425 -10.00 3.03 -12.14
C PRO A 425 -9.74 4.10 -13.19
N ARG A 426 -10.66 4.22 -14.16
CA ARG A 426 -10.55 5.25 -15.18
C ARG A 426 -10.70 6.56 -14.44
N ALA A 427 -9.63 7.35 -14.41
CA ALA A 427 -9.73 8.67 -13.84
C ALA A 427 -10.86 9.41 -14.58
N ASP A 428 -11.82 9.93 -13.83
CA ASP A 428 -12.79 10.87 -14.37
C ASP A 428 -12.08 12.21 -14.64
N VAL A 429 -11.27 12.21 -15.70
CA VAL A 429 -10.52 13.38 -16.15
C VAL A 429 -11.50 14.48 -16.53
N ARG A 430 -12.65 14.13 -17.12
CA ARG A 430 -13.67 15.09 -17.55
C ARG A 430 -14.37 15.76 -16.38
N GLY A 431 -14.87 15.03 -15.40
CA GLY A 431 -15.47 15.61 -14.20
C GLY A 431 -14.43 16.23 -13.27
N GLY A 432 -13.18 15.73 -13.26
CA GLY A 432 -12.04 16.39 -12.60
C GLY A 432 -11.76 17.78 -13.18
N LEU A 433 -11.60 17.90 -14.50
CA LEU A 433 -11.43 19.17 -15.21
C LEU A 433 -12.66 20.08 -15.06
N ARG A 434 -13.87 19.53 -15.24
CA ARG A 434 -15.11 20.29 -15.08
C ARG A 434 -15.17 20.92 -13.69
N ARG A 435 -14.94 20.15 -12.62
CA ARG A 435 -14.94 20.67 -11.24
C ARG A 435 -13.83 21.69 -10.99
N ALA A 436 -12.65 21.50 -11.58
CA ALA A 436 -11.55 22.46 -11.49
C ALA A 436 -11.86 23.79 -12.20
N VAL A 437 -12.53 23.72 -13.35
CA VAL A 437 -12.92 24.89 -14.15
C VAL A 437 -14.13 25.60 -13.54
N THR A 438 -15.11 24.87 -13.00
CA THR A 438 -16.35 25.45 -12.47
C THR A 438 -16.28 25.83 -10.99
N GLY A 439 -15.23 25.41 -10.27
CA GLY A 439 -15.13 25.55 -8.81
C GLY A 439 -16.15 24.73 -8.03
N ARG A 440 -16.98 23.91 -8.69
CA ARG A 440 -18.05 23.12 -8.07
C ARG A 440 -17.53 21.81 -7.51
N PHE A 441 -16.67 21.92 -6.51
CA PHE A 441 -15.99 20.79 -5.90
C PHE A 441 -16.89 19.87 -5.07
N TRP A 442 -18.17 20.22 -4.93
CA TRP A 442 -19.23 19.52 -4.19
C TRP A 442 -20.14 18.65 -5.08
N GLU A 443 -20.01 18.69 -6.41
CA GLU A 443 -20.73 17.77 -7.30
C GLU A 443 -20.09 16.37 -7.18
N THR A 444 -20.70 15.48 -6.39
CA THR A 444 -20.42 14.03 -6.37
C THR A 444 -20.84 13.42 -7.71
N GLY A 445 -20.13 12.39 -8.16
CA GLY A 445 -20.34 11.77 -9.48
C GLY A 445 -21.65 10.98 -9.64
N ASP A 446 -22.61 11.16 -8.73
CA ASP A 446 -23.76 10.26 -8.53
C ASP A 446 -25.10 10.82 -9.03
N ASP A 447 -25.12 11.92 -9.79
CA ASP A 447 -26.34 12.33 -10.53
C ASP A 447 -26.53 11.51 -11.83
N MET A 448 -26.21 10.22 -11.80
CA MET A 448 -26.77 9.26 -12.77
C MET A 448 -28.14 8.87 -12.22
N PRO A 449 -29.25 9.21 -12.89
CA PRO A 449 -30.56 8.76 -12.45
C PRO A 449 -30.56 7.23 -12.39
N PRO A 450 -31.22 6.62 -11.39
CA PRO A 450 -31.33 5.17 -11.33
C PRO A 450 -31.93 4.68 -12.65
N GLU A 451 -31.21 3.80 -13.36
CA GLU A 451 -31.76 3.12 -14.53
C GLU A 451 -33.06 2.41 -14.10
N ARG A 452 -34.13 2.71 -14.84
CA ARG A 452 -35.44 2.08 -14.66
C ARG A 452 -35.51 0.75 -15.38
#